data_AF-Q7NYA2-F1
#
_entry.id   AF-Q7NYA2-F1
#
_cell.length_a   1.000
_cell.length_b   1.000
_cell.length_c   1.000
_cell.angle_alpha   90.00
_cell.angle_beta   90.00
_cell.angle_gamma   90.00
#
_symmetry.space_group_name_H-M   'P 1'
#
loop_
_entity.id
_entity.type
_entity.pdbx_description
1 polymer ?
#
loop_
_entity_poly.entity_id
_entity_poly.type
_entity_poly.pdbx_seq_one_letter_code
_entity_poly.pdbx_strand_id
1 'polypeptide(L)'
;MKTPIASLLAILSLPAAACSLPQQLDGKTFINVADPAFSPGNPNAGTIMKLRFSKDDYENKILTRNLVVHGQYRYRRLHDTVGFVEASENYGGQPTRYTLVLTCLNDYSGTAVFTQTQGAVPPDNRQNTVRYTIEQ
;
A
#
# COMPACT_ATOMS: atom_id res chain seq x y z
N MET A 1 3.33 31.92 -57.01
CA MET A 1 2.97 30.54 -56.60
C MET A 1 3.02 30.47 -55.08
N LYS A 2 1.94 30.03 -54.42
CA LYS A 2 1.77 30.05 -52.96
C LYS A 2 2.33 28.76 -52.34
N THR A 3 3.25 28.88 -51.40
CA THR A 3 3.81 27.76 -50.61
C THR A 3 2.81 27.34 -49.53
N PRO A 4 2.42 26.06 -49.40
CA PRO A 4 1.59 25.62 -48.30
C PRO A 4 2.48 25.35 -47.07
N ILE A 5 2.16 25.99 -45.95
CA ILE A 5 2.71 25.64 -44.63
C ILE A 5 1.84 24.51 -44.09
N ALA A 6 2.38 23.29 -44.09
CA ALA A 6 1.75 22.15 -43.41
C ALA A 6 2.05 22.23 -41.92
N SER A 7 1.07 22.62 -41.12
CA SER A 7 1.16 22.58 -39.66
C SER A 7 1.10 21.12 -39.17
N LEU A 8 2.23 20.59 -38.71
CA LEU A 8 2.29 19.31 -38.00
C LEU A 8 1.66 19.50 -36.61
N LEU A 9 0.46 18.98 -36.39
CA LEU A 9 -0.03 18.73 -35.02
C LEU A 9 0.66 17.47 -34.49
N ALA A 10 1.68 17.65 -33.66
CA ALA A 10 2.22 16.56 -32.86
C ALA A 10 1.21 16.23 -31.74
N ILE A 11 0.57 15.08 -31.83
CA ILE A 11 -0.21 14.52 -30.73
C ILE A 11 0.80 14.07 -29.67
N LEU A 12 0.98 14.89 -28.64
CA LEU A 12 1.72 14.49 -27.43
C LEU A 12 0.88 13.44 -26.70
N SER A 13 1.10 12.16 -27.03
CA SER A 13 0.70 11.06 -26.17
C SER A 13 1.55 11.15 -24.90
N LEU A 14 1.00 11.75 -23.84
CA LEU A 14 1.57 11.60 -22.50
C LEU A 14 1.64 10.11 -22.22
N PRO A 15 2.82 9.51 -21.96
CA PRO A 15 2.86 8.15 -21.47
C PRO A 15 1.98 8.12 -20.21
N ALA A 16 1.05 7.18 -20.13
CA ALA A 16 0.39 6.89 -18.86
C ALA A 16 1.52 6.74 -17.83
N ALA A 17 1.47 7.50 -16.74
CA ALA A 17 2.55 7.54 -15.76
C ALA A 17 2.89 6.10 -15.35
N ALA A 18 4.02 5.60 -15.88
CA ALA A 18 4.45 4.24 -15.63
C ALA A 18 5.06 4.24 -14.23
N CYS A 19 4.24 3.94 -13.24
CA CYS A 19 4.73 3.70 -11.89
C CYS A 19 5.22 2.26 -11.77
N SER A 20 6.25 2.04 -10.97
CA SER A 20 6.70 0.70 -10.61
C SER A 20 6.76 0.55 -9.10
N LEU A 21 6.12 -0.49 -8.60
CA LEU A 21 6.35 -0.99 -7.26
C LEU A 21 7.79 -1.52 -7.14
N PRO A 22 8.41 -1.40 -5.96
CA PRO A 22 9.74 -1.92 -5.72
C PRO A 22 9.74 -3.45 -5.87
N GLN A 23 10.85 -4.01 -6.35
CA GLN A 23 10.97 -5.46 -6.53
C GLN A 23 10.98 -6.24 -5.20
N GLN A 24 11.40 -5.58 -4.12
CA GLN A 24 11.40 -6.08 -2.75
C GLN A 24 11.03 -4.97 -1.77
N LEU A 25 10.45 -5.33 -0.63
CA LEU A 25 10.14 -4.36 0.43
C LEU A 25 11.29 -4.21 1.44
N ASP A 26 12.27 -5.12 1.48
CA ASP A 26 13.41 -5.04 2.39
C ASP A 26 14.11 -3.67 2.31
N GLY A 27 14.31 -3.05 3.47
CA GLY A 27 14.88 -1.72 3.62
C GLY A 27 13.93 -0.57 3.24
N LYS A 28 12.67 -0.84 2.89
CA LYS A 28 11.67 0.19 2.60
C LYS A 28 10.86 0.54 3.84
N THR A 29 10.44 1.79 3.89
CA THR A 29 9.55 2.29 4.94
C THR A 29 8.29 2.86 4.31
N PHE A 30 7.14 2.36 4.75
CA PHE A 30 5.84 2.78 4.25
C PHE A 30 5.12 3.58 5.33
N ILE A 31 4.53 4.70 4.93
CA ILE A 31 3.55 5.44 5.72
C ILE A 31 2.18 5.13 5.15
N ASN A 32 1.39 4.41 5.94
CA ASN A 32 0.07 3.94 5.57
C ASN A 32 -1.00 4.72 6.32
N VAL A 33 -2.07 5.10 5.63
CA VAL A 33 -3.28 5.67 6.22
C VAL A 33 -4.44 4.77 5.87
N ALA A 34 -5.06 4.19 6.89
CA ALA A 34 -6.27 3.38 6.72
C ALA A 34 -7.45 4.28 6.33
N ASP A 35 -8.14 3.92 5.26
CA ASP A 35 -9.22 4.69 4.65
C ASP A 35 -10.58 4.00 4.92
N PRO A 36 -11.67 4.75 5.14
CA PRO A 36 -13.00 4.19 5.35
C PRO A 36 -13.68 3.63 4.08
N ALA A 37 -13.12 3.80 2.88
CA ALA A 37 -13.79 3.58 1.59
C ALA A 37 -14.55 2.24 1.38
N PHE A 38 -14.15 1.14 2.03
CA PHE A 38 -14.86 -0.17 1.92
C PHE A 38 -15.76 -0.52 3.11
N SER A 39 -15.59 0.13 4.26
CA SER A 39 -16.38 -0.18 5.45
C SER A 39 -16.51 1.06 6.35
N PRO A 40 -17.70 1.67 6.42
CA PRO A 40 -17.96 2.78 7.35
C PRO A 40 -17.72 2.39 8.82
N GLY A 41 -17.74 1.09 9.12
CA GLY A 41 -17.44 0.51 10.43
C GLY A 41 -15.99 0.08 10.62
N ASN A 42 -15.04 0.52 9.78
CA ASN A 42 -13.61 0.23 9.98
C ASN A 42 -13.11 0.89 11.28
N PRO A 43 -12.81 0.13 12.35
CA PRO A 43 -12.37 0.71 13.63
C PRO A 43 -10.97 1.34 13.54
N ASN A 44 -10.26 1.11 12.44
CA ASN A 44 -8.94 1.68 12.18
C ASN A 44 -8.99 2.82 11.17
N ALA A 45 -10.16 3.30 10.72
CA ALA A 45 -10.23 4.44 9.80
C ALA A 45 -9.44 5.65 10.33
N GLY A 46 -8.64 6.29 9.47
CA GLY A 46 -7.75 7.39 9.83
C GLY A 46 -6.49 7.00 10.59
N THR A 47 -6.31 5.72 10.94
CA THR A 47 -5.10 5.26 11.61
C THR A 47 -3.89 5.40 10.70
N ILE A 48 -2.84 6.02 11.22
CA ILE A 48 -1.56 6.21 10.53
C ILE A 48 -0.55 5.21 11.08
N MET A 49 0.09 4.48 10.18
CA MET A 49 1.00 3.39 10.48
C MET A 49 2.31 3.60 9.73
N LYS A 50 3.43 3.47 10.42
CA LYS A 50 4.77 3.48 9.83
C LYS A 50 5.30 2.05 9.83
N LEU A 51 5.32 1.42 8.66
CA LEU A 51 5.82 0.06 8.47
C LEU A 51 7.27 0.12 7.97
N ARG A 52 8.21 -0.41 8.74
CA ARG A 52 9.61 -0.59 8.32
C ARG A 52 9.83 -2.06 8.00
N PHE A 53 10.16 -2.34 6.75
CA PHE A 53 10.38 -3.70 6.28
C PHE A 53 11.86 -4.07 6.37
N SER A 54 12.10 -5.29 6.81
CA SER A 54 13.36 -6.01 6.71
C SER A 54 13.18 -7.22 5.79
N LYS A 55 14.16 -8.12 5.72
CA LYS A 55 14.13 -9.28 4.81
C LYS A 55 12.83 -10.10 4.91
N ASP A 56 12.47 -10.55 6.12
CA ASP A 56 11.32 -11.45 6.35
C ASP A 56 10.31 -10.90 7.38
N ASP A 57 10.65 -9.79 8.04
CA ASP A 57 9.87 -9.17 9.12
C ASP A 57 9.59 -7.69 8.84
N TYR A 58 8.61 -7.13 9.54
CA TYR A 58 8.37 -5.70 9.61
C TYR A 58 8.10 -5.23 11.04
N GLU A 59 8.45 -3.97 11.29
CA GLU A 59 7.99 -3.19 12.45
C GLU A 59 6.85 -2.28 11.99
N ASN A 60 5.69 -2.36 12.62
CA ASN A 60 4.55 -1.48 12.40
C ASN A 60 4.35 -0.57 13.62
N LYS A 61 4.75 0.70 13.47
CA LYS A 61 4.47 1.73 14.47
C LYS A 61 3.14 2.40 14.14
N ILE A 62 2.13 2.13 14.96
CA ILE A 62 0.80 2.72 14.88
C ILE A 62 0.84 4.08 15.57
N LEU A 63 1.09 5.12 14.78
CA LEU A 63 1.39 6.47 15.27
C LEU A 63 0.24 7.07 16.08
N THR A 64 -1.00 6.83 15.67
CA THR A 64 -2.20 7.35 16.35
C THR A 64 -2.42 6.74 17.74
N ARG A 65 -1.80 5.59 18.04
CA ARG A 65 -1.96 4.87 19.31
C ARG A 65 -0.65 4.76 20.10
N ASN A 66 0.45 5.31 19.57
CA ASN A 66 1.80 5.14 20.11
C ASN A 66 2.13 3.66 20.45
N LEU A 67 1.75 2.75 19.55
CA LEU A 67 1.92 1.31 19.69
C LEU A 67 2.90 0.80 18.64
N VAL A 68 3.74 -0.17 19.01
CA VAL A 68 4.62 -0.89 18.08
C VAL A 68 4.19 -2.35 18.05
N VAL A 69 4.06 -2.87 16.84
CA VAL A 69 3.73 -4.26 16.55
C VAL A 69 4.79 -4.82 15.61
N HIS A 70 5.19 -6.07 15.82
CA HIS A 70 6.10 -6.77 14.93
C HIS A 70 5.34 -7.89 14.21
N GLY A 71 5.68 -8.08 12.95
CA GLY A 71 5.07 -9.12 12.14
C GLY A 71 6.03 -9.67 11.09
N GLN A 72 5.62 -10.78 10.52
CA GLN A 72 6.27 -11.44 9.39
C GLN A 72 5.48 -11.16 8.12
N TYR A 73 6.17 -11.13 6.99
CA TYR A 73 5.52 -10.94 5.71
C TYR A 73 6.16 -11.74 4.58
N ARG A 74 5.41 -11.89 3.50
CA ARG A 74 5.90 -12.28 2.19
C ARG A 74 5.40 -11.29 1.16
N TYR A 75 6.29 -10.84 0.29
CA TYR A 75 5.96 -9.92 -0.80
C TYR A 75 6.22 -10.56 -2.16
N ARG A 76 5.28 -10.35 -3.08
CA ARG A 76 5.43 -10.70 -4.50
C ARG A 76 4.98 -9.52 -5.35
N ARG A 77 5.85 -9.05 -6.24
CA ARG A 77 5.44 -8.15 -7.31
C ARG A 77 4.79 -8.98 -8.41
N LEU A 78 3.48 -8.79 -8.62
CA LEU A 78 2.68 -9.56 -9.60
C LEU A 78 2.71 -8.91 -10.99
N HIS A 79 2.81 -7.58 -11.01
CA HIS A 79 2.99 -6.73 -12.18
C HIS A 79 3.79 -5.50 -11.74
N ASP A 80 4.37 -4.72 -12.65
CA ASP A 80 5.11 -3.51 -12.27
C ASP A 80 4.25 -2.57 -11.41
N THR A 81 2.95 -2.50 -11.70
CA THR A 81 2.00 -1.67 -10.96
C THR A 81 1.25 -2.38 -9.83
N VAL A 82 1.40 -3.72 -9.67
CA VAL A 82 0.61 -4.52 -8.73
C VAL A 82 1.48 -5.42 -7.85
N GLY A 83 1.30 -5.31 -6.54
CA GLY A 83 2.03 -6.09 -5.55
C GLY A 83 1.09 -6.82 -4.60
N PHE A 84 1.57 -7.92 -4.03
CA PHE A 84 0.82 -8.70 -3.05
C PHE A 84 1.66 -8.91 -1.81
N VAL A 85 1.11 -8.60 -0.65
CA VAL A 85 1.69 -8.85 0.66
C VAL A 85 0.80 -9.82 1.40
N GLU A 86 1.39 -10.87 1.96
CA GLU A 86 0.79 -11.74 2.96
C GLU A 86 1.49 -11.44 4.28
N ALA A 87 0.75 -11.17 5.34
CA ALA A 87 1.31 -10.74 6.61
C ALA A 87 0.64 -11.41 7.81
N SER A 88 1.42 -11.60 8.87
CA SER A 88 0.94 -11.99 10.17
C SER A 88 1.67 -11.22 11.28
N GLU A 89 0.91 -10.72 12.24
CA GLU A 89 1.44 -10.02 13.41
C GLU A 89 0.73 -10.44 14.69
N ASN A 90 1.33 -10.09 15.83
CA ASN A 90 0.71 -10.23 17.13
C ASN A 90 0.26 -8.84 17.63
N TYR A 91 -1.05 -8.57 17.55
CA TYR A 91 -1.65 -7.33 18.04
C TYR A 91 -2.32 -7.58 19.38
N GLY A 92 -1.81 -6.99 20.46
CA GLY A 92 -2.42 -7.11 21.79
C GLY A 92 -2.47 -8.54 22.34
N GLY A 93 -1.50 -9.39 21.98
CA GLY A 93 -1.45 -10.80 22.39
C GLY A 93 -2.27 -11.74 21.50
N GLN A 94 -2.93 -11.23 20.47
CA GLN A 94 -3.76 -12.01 19.55
C GLN A 94 -3.16 -12.04 18.14
N PRO A 95 -3.11 -13.21 17.49
CA PRO A 95 -2.64 -13.32 16.12
C PRO A 95 -3.58 -12.57 15.17
N THR A 96 -3.00 -11.77 14.28
CA THR A 96 -3.70 -11.07 13.21
C THR A 96 -3.10 -11.52 11.88
N ARG A 97 -3.94 -11.93 10.93
CA ARG A 97 -3.54 -12.37 9.59
C ARG A 97 -4.26 -11.54 8.55
N TYR A 98 -3.50 -11.03 7.60
CA TYR A 98 -4.06 -10.17 6.56
C TYR A 98 -3.24 -10.20 5.28
N THR A 99 -3.85 -9.70 4.21
CA THR A 99 -3.20 -9.46 2.93
C THR A 99 -3.35 -8.02 2.48
N LEU A 100 -2.41 -7.56 1.66
CA LEU A 100 -2.49 -6.29 0.95
C LEU A 100 -2.34 -6.54 -0.55
N VAL A 101 -3.28 -6.05 -1.35
CA VAL A 101 -3.12 -5.91 -2.80
C VAL A 101 -2.76 -4.46 -3.09
N LEU A 102 -1.50 -4.20 -3.41
CA LEU A 102 -0.93 -2.87 -3.67
C LEU A 102 -1.12 -2.49 -5.14
N THR A 103 -1.49 -1.23 -5.39
CA THR A 103 -1.51 -0.59 -6.71
C THR A 103 -0.86 0.78 -6.64
N CYS A 104 0.13 1.04 -7.49
CA CYS A 104 0.83 2.33 -7.47
C CYS A 104 0.10 3.45 -8.24
N LEU A 105 0.29 4.68 -7.75
CA LEU A 105 -0.05 5.93 -8.42
C LEU A 105 1.22 6.57 -9.02
N ASN A 106 2.33 6.49 -8.30
CA ASN A 106 3.69 6.80 -8.74
C ASN A 106 4.66 5.84 -8.02
N ASP A 107 5.97 5.98 -8.25
CA ASP A 107 6.98 5.08 -7.68
C ASP A 107 7.05 5.08 -6.15
N TYR A 108 6.47 6.09 -5.51
CA TYR A 108 6.53 6.32 -4.07
C TYR A 108 5.16 6.33 -3.40
N SER A 109 4.06 6.17 -4.11
CA SER A 109 2.74 6.17 -3.48
C SER A 109 1.69 5.39 -4.25
N GLY A 110 0.61 5.06 -3.57
CA GLY A 110 -0.52 4.35 -4.16
C GLY A 110 -1.56 3.96 -3.13
N THR A 111 -2.33 2.93 -3.47
CA THR A 111 -3.39 2.39 -2.62
C THR A 111 -3.21 0.89 -2.44
N ALA A 112 -3.77 0.37 -1.36
CA ALA A 112 -3.83 -1.05 -1.10
C ALA A 112 -5.24 -1.47 -0.70
N VAL A 113 -5.70 -2.62 -1.17
CA VAL A 113 -6.84 -3.30 -0.56
C VAL A 113 -6.31 -4.18 0.57
N PHE A 114 -6.67 -3.87 1.80
CA PHE A 114 -6.38 -4.65 2.99
C PHE A 114 -7.51 -5.65 3.24
N THR A 115 -7.18 -6.93 3.38
CA THR A 115 -8.13 -7.98 3.76
C THR A 115 -7.61 -8.72 4.98
N GLN A 116 -8.33 -8.65 6.09
CA GLN A 116 -8.04 -9.38 7.32
C GLN A 116 -8.94 -10.61 7.41
N THR A 117 -8.36 -11.76 7.71
CA THR A 117 -9.11 -13.01 7.94
C THR A 117 -9.13 -13.43 9.40
N GLN A 118 -8.29 -12.81 10.23
CA GLN A 118 -8.19 -13.03 11.67
C GLN A 118 -7.60 -11.77 12.31
N GLY A 119 -8.15 -11.31 13.45
CA GLY A 119 -7.55 -10.21 14.21
C GLY A 119 -8.24 -9.90 15.53
N ALA A 120 -7.57 -9.12 16.38
CA ALA A 120 -7.97 -8.85 17.76
C ALA A 120 -9.15 -7.87 17.92
N VAL A 121 -9.43 -7.08 16.89
CA VAL A 121 -10.42 -5.99 16.94
C VAL A 121 -11.57 -6.33 15.98
N PRO A 122 -12.79 -6.54 16.49
CA PRO A 122 -13.96 -6.83 15.66
C PRO A 122 -14.23 -5.74 14.60
N PRO A 123 -14.80 -6.09 13.44
CA PRO A 123 -15.00 -7.46 12.99
C PRO A 123 -13.67 -8.14 12.63
N ASP A 124 -13.58 -9.43 12.98
CA ASP A 124 -12.37 -10.25 12.92
C ASP A 124 -11.95 -10.52 11.46
N ASN A 125 -12.94 -10.55 10.57
CA ASN A 125 -12.80 -10.55 9.12
C ASN A 125 -13.30 -9.21 8.57
N ARG A 126 -12.47 -8.52 7.78
CA ARG A 126 -12.83 -7.24 7.17
C ARG A 126 -11.97 -6.91 5.97
N GLN A 127 -12.50 -6.03 5.14
CA GLN A 127 -11.79 -5.42 4.04
C GLN A 127 -11.85 -3.89 4.14
N ASN A 128 -10.70 -3.23 3.92
CA ASN A 128 -10.53 -1.79 3.96
C ASN A 128 -9.58 -1.33 2.85
N THR A 129 -9.53 -0.03 2.57
CA THR A 129 -8.48 0.55 1.72
C THR A 129 -7.39 1.16 2.59
N VAL A 130 -6.17 1.18 2.09
CA VAL A 130 -5.03 1.89 2.66
C VAL A 130 -4.46 2.80 1.59
N ARG A 131 -4.14 4.05 1.91
CA ARG A 131 -3.25 4.87 1.10
C ARG A 131 -1.84 4.71 1.64
N TYR A 132 -0.87 4.46 0.78
CA TYR A 132 0.53 4.30 1.19
C TYR A 132 1.43 5.32 0.50
N THR A 133 2.50 5.71 1.21
CA THR A 133 3.65 6.42 0.68
C THR A 133 4.92 5.70 1.11
N ILE A 134 5.93 5.62 0.25
CA ILE A 134 7.24 5.05 0.53
C ILE A 134 8.19 6.20 0.89
N GLU A 135 8.81 6.15 2.07
CA GLU A 135 9.83 7.13 2.45
C GLU A 135 11.05 7.01 1.53
N GLN A 136 11.61 8.16 1.16
CA GLN A 136 12.81 8.29 0.32
C GLN A 136 14.07 8.34 1.17
#